data_AF-A0A9J5X4M7-F1
#
_entry.id   AF-A0A9J5X4M7-F1
#
_cell.length_a   1.000
_cell.length_b   1.000
_cell.length_c   1.000
_cell.angle_alpha   90.00
_cell.angle_beta   90.00
_cell.angle_gamma   90.00
#
_symmetry.space_group_name_H-M   'P 1'
#
loop_
_entity.id
_entity.type
_entity.pdbx_description
1 polymer ?
#
loop_
_entity_poly.entity_id
_entity_poly.type
_entity_poly.pdbx_seq_one_letter_code
_entity_poly.pdbx_strand_id
1 'polypeptide(L)'
;MPELLWKAYIDFEISEGEFERTRALYERLLNRTKHLKMWISCAKFEASTIDDSNIKQKNKCLQHARDVFERAVSYLINSAP
;
A
#
# COMPACT_ATOMS: atom_id res chain seq x y z
N MET A 1 3.08 15.62 14.13
CA MET A 1 3.24 15.25 12.71
C MET A 1 2.27 14.12 12.38
N PRO A 2 1.25 14.36 11.53
CA PRO A 2 0.23 13.36 11.19
C PRO A 2 0.80 12.08 10.57
N GLU A 3 1.91 12.20 9.81
CA GLU A 3 2.59 11.09 9.13
C GLU A 3 3.10 10.02 10.10
N LEU A 4 3.58 10.42 11.28
CA LEU A 4 4.06 9.49 12.31
C LEU A 4 2.92 8.65 12.89
N LEU A 5 1.73 9.23 13.03
CA LEU A 5 0.56 8.52 13.55
C LEU A 5 0.05 7.48 12.55
N TRP A 6 -0.02 7.85 11.26
CA TRP A 6 -0.38 6.91 10.20
C TRP A 6 0.61 5.76 10.11
N LYS A 7 1.91 6.06 10.18
CA LYS A 7 2.95 5.04 10.20
C LYS A 7 2.78 4.10 11.39
N ALA A 8 2.64 4.63 12.61
CA ALA A 8 2.46 3.81 13.80
C ALA A 8 1.21 2.94 13.73
N TYR A 9 0.11 3.45 13.13
CA TYR A 9 -1.12 2.68 13.00
C TYR A 9 -0.99 1.57 11.95
N ILE A 10 -0.36 1.85 10.81
CA ILE A 10 -0.05 0.84 9.80
C ILE A 10 0.88 -0.24 10.39
N ASP A 11 1.95 0.16 11.08
CA ASP A 11 2.90 -0.77 11.71
C ASP A 11 2.18 -1.68 12.73
N PHE A 12 1.20 -1.14 13.48
CA PHE A 12 0.37 -1.91 14.43
C PHE A 12 -0.52 -2.94 13.73
N GLU A 13 -1.28 -2.55 12.69
CA GLU A 13 -2.15 -3.50 11.98
C GLU A 13 -1.32 -4.58 11.25
N ILE A 14 -0.12 -4.24 10.77
CA ILE A 14 0.84 -5.21 10.22
C ILE A 14 1.31 -6.20 11.29
N SER A 15 1.63 -5.73 12.51
CA SER A 15 2.07 -6.62 13.59
C SER A 15 0.98 -7.57 14.08
N GLU A 16 -0.28 -7.15 14.02
CA GLU A 16 -1.44 -8.00 14.33
C GLU A 16 -1.80 -8.96 13.17
N GLY A 17 -1.15 -8.84 12.01
CA GLY A 17 -1.45 -9.65 10.81
C GLY A 17 -2.74 -9.25 10.09
N GLU A 18 -3.31 -8.10 10.43
CA GLU A 18 -4.56 -7.56 9.88
C GLU A 18 -4.31 -6.86 8.53
N PHE A 19 -3.96 -7.65 7.52
CA PHE A 19 -3.56 -7.14 6.20
C PHE A 19 -4.70 -6.42 5.46
N GLU A 20 -5.95 -6.87 5.63
CA GLU A 20 -7.12 -6.21 5.01
C GLU A 20 -7.34 -4.81 5.58
N ARG A 21 -7.21 -4.64 6.90
CA ARG A 21 -7.30 -3.33 7.56
C ARG A 21 -6.15 -2.43 7.14
N THR A 22 -4.95 -3.00 7.05
CA THR A 22 -3.77 -2.27 6.56
C THR A 22 -3.99 -1.73 5.15
N ARG A 23 -4.58 -2.51 4.24
CA ARG A 23 -4.96 -2.04 2.88
C ARG A 23 -5.94 -0.88 2.93
N ALA A 24 -7.00 -1.00 3.72
CA ALA A 24 -7.99 0.06 3.88
C ALA A 24 -7.36 1.37 4.42
N LEU A 25 -6.38 1.27 5.32
CA LEU A 25 -5.63 2.42 5.79
C LEU A 25 -4.77 3.04 4.70
N TYR A 26 -4.05 2.23 3.92
CA TYR A 26 -3.30 2.72 2.77
C TYR A 26 -4.21 3.42 1.76
N GLU A 27 -5.38 2.88 1.42
CA GLU A 27 -6.30 3.55 0.49
C GLU A 27 -6.79 4.91 1.00
N ARG A 28 -7.14 5.01 2.29
CA ARG A 28 -7.52 6.29 2.91
C ARG A 28 -6.37 7.29 2.89
N LEU A 29 -5.14 6.81 3.07
CA LEU A 29 -3.95 7.65 3.07
C LEU A 29 -3.61 8.13 1.65
N LEU A 30 -3.63 7.23 0.67
CA LEU A 30 -3.40 7.52 -0.76
C LEU A 30 -4.41 8.51 -1.34
N ASN A 31 -5.68 8.44 -0.92
CA ASN A 31 -6.69 9.41 -1.31
C ASN A 31 -6.46 10.83 -0.75
N ARG A 32 -5.71 10.94 0.37
CA ARG A 32 -5.45 12.23 1.05
C ARG A 32 -4.09 12.82 0.72
N THR A 33 -3.14 11.99 0.28
CA THR A 33 -1.74 12.38 0.09
C THR A 33 -1.36 12.40 -1.39
N LYS A 34 -0.64 13.45 -1.80
CA LYS A 34 -0.01 13.52 -3.12
C LYS A 34 1.45 13.03 -3.12
N HIS A 35 1.92 12.51 -1.98
CA HIS A 35 3.32 12.12 -1.82
C HIS A 35 3.60 10.75 -2.42
N LEU A 36 4.51 10.70 -3.41
CA LEU A 36 4.98 9.46 -4.06
C LEU A 36 5.47 8.41 -3.05
N LYS A 37 6.09 8.85 -1.95
CA LYS A 37 6.61 7.95 -0.89
C LYS A 37 5.52 7.04 -0.32
N MET A 38 4.26 7.50 -0.27
CA MET A 38 3.15 6.70 0.25
C MET A 38 2.74 5.58 -0.70
N TRP A 39 2.72 5.85 -2.00
CA TRP A 39 2.46 4.83 -3.04
C TRP A 39 3.54 3.73 -3.00
N ILE A 40 4.81 4.12 -2.90
CA ILE A 40 5.93 3.17 -2.77
C ILE A 40 5.79 2.34 -1.50
N SER A 41 5.41 2.95 -0.37
CA SER A 41 5.21 2.21 0.88
C SER A 41 4.09 1.19 0.78
N CYS A 42 2.97 1.53 0.12
CA CYS A 42 1.85 0.61 -0.10
C CYS A 42 2.25 -0.59 -0.96
N ALA A 43 2.98 -0.36 -2.06
CA ALA A 43 3.44 -1.44 -2.92
C ALA A 43 4.47 -2.35 -2.23
N LYS A 44 5.37 -1.78 -1.42
CA LYS A 44 6.31 -2.56 -0.59
C LYS A 44 5.59 -3.41 0.45
N PHE A 45 4.53 -2.87 1.07
CA PHE A 45 3.69 -3.63 1.99
C PHE A 45 3.10 -4.86 1.30
N GLU A 46 2.42 -4.70 0.16
CA GLU A 46 1.86 -5.84 -0.58
C GLU A 46 2.92 -6.89 -0.93
N ALA A 47 4.12 -6.44 -1.34
CA ALA A 47 5.24 -7.34 -1.60
C ALA A 47 5.78 -8.06 -0.34
N SER A 48 5.70 -7.43 0.83
CA SER A 48 6.14 -8.04 2.10
C SER A 48 5.14 -9.02 2.70
N THR A 49 3.85 -8.92 2.34
CA THR A 49 2.82 -9.89 2.75
C THR A 49 2.86 -11.21 1.97
N ILE A 50 3.87 -11.38 1.10
CA ILE A 50 4.06 -12.60 0.32
C ILE A 50 4.55 -13.70 1.24
N ASP A 51 3.65 -14.63 1.58
CA ASP A 51 4.02 -15.93 2.10
C ASP A 51 4.52 -16.81 0.93
N ASP A 52 5.81 -17.12 0.94
CA ASP A 52 6.46 -17.91 -0.12
C ASP A 52 5.93 -19.36 -0.20
N SER A 53 5.19 -19.82 0.81
CA SER A 53 4.57 -21.15 0.81
C SER A 53 3.35 -21.26 -0.11
N ASN A 54 2.73 -20.15 -0.52
CA ASN A 54 1.50 -20.14 -1.32
C ASN A 54 1.62 -19.31 -2.61
N ILE A 55 1.91 -20.00 -3.71
CA ILE A 55 2.05 -19.41 -5.06
C ILE A 55 0.80 -18.61 -5.49
N LYS A 56 -0.41 -19.06 -5.13
CA LYS A 56 -1.65 -18.35 -5.46
C LYS A 56 -1.74 -17.02 -4.71
N GLN A 57 -1.36 -17.00 -3.44
CA GLN A 57 -1.35 -15.79 -2.63
C GLN A 57 -0.28 -14.80 -3.11
N LYS A 58 0.91 -15.32 -3.42
CA LYS A 58 2.01 -14.55 -4.03
C LYS A 58 1.58 -13.83 -5.30
N ASN A 59 0.90 -14.53 -6.21
CA ASN A 59 0.40 -13.93 -7.45
C ASN A 59 -0.64 -12.82 -7.19
N LYS A 60 -1.50 -12.98 -6.18
CA LYS A 60 -2.47 -11.94 -5.81
C LYS A 60 -1.80 -10.70 -5.24
N CYS A 61 -0.86 -10.86 -4.31
CA CYS A 61 -0.10 -9.75 -3.73
C CYS A 61 0.74 -9.01 -4.78
N LEU A 62 1.37 -9.75 -5.71
CA LEU A 62 2.08 -9.15 -6.86
C LEU A 62 1.14 -8.36 -7.77
N GLN A 63 -0.06 -8.88 -8.03
CA GLN A 63 -1.04 -8.16 -8.83
C GLN A 63 -1.48 -6.87 -8.11
N HIS A 64 -1.77 -6.93 -6.80
CA HIS A 64 -2.11 -5.75 -6.02
C HIS A 64 -0.99 -4.71 -6.05
N ALA A 65 0.26 -5.13 -5.90
CA ALA A 65 1.41 -4.22 -5.98
C ALA A 65 1.51 -3.53 -7.37
N ARG A 66 1.26 -4.25 -8.46
CA ARG A 66 1.22 -3.69 -9.82
C ARG A 66 0.08 -2.69 -9.97
N ASP A 67 -1.12 -3.06 -9.55
CA ASP A 67 -2.31 -2.20 -9.62
C ASP A 67 -2.08 -0.89 -8.83
N VAL A 68 -1.39 -0.94 -7.68
CA VAL A 68 -1.00 0.24 -6.90
C VAL A 68 -0.04 1.13 -7.70
N PHE A 69 0.96 0.56 -8.38
CA PHE A 69 1.88 1.35 -9.21
C PHE A 69 1.19 1.95 -10.43
N GLU A 70 0.33 1.20 -11.11
CA GLU A 70 -0.44 1.70 -12.26
C GLU A 70 -1.35 2.86 -11.84
N ARG A 71 -2.09 2.69 -10.73
CA ARG A 71 -2.90 3.77 -10.13
C ARG A 71 -2.06 4.98 -9.76
N ALA A 72 -0.86 4.79 -9.20
CA ALA A 72 0.05 5.88 -8.87
C ALA A 72 0.46 6.66 -10.12
N VAL A 73 0.84 5.95 -11.19
CA VAL A 73 1.24 6.55 -12.47
C VAL A 73 0.07 7.31 -13.10
N SER A 74 -1.12 6.71 -13.18
CA SER A 74 -2.32 7.40 -13.69
C SER A 74 -2.67 8.63 -12.85
N TYR A 75 -2.58 8.54 -11.52
CA TYR A 75 -2.83 9.67 -10.63
C TYR A 75 -1.83 10.80 -10.85
N LEU A 76 -0.54 10.50 -10.99
CA LEU A 76 0.50 11.50 -11.23
C LEU A 76 0.39 12.14 -12.61
N ILE A 77 0.10 11.35 -13.64
CA ILE A 77 -0.08 11.83 -15.02
C ILE A 77 -1.34 12.72 -15.11
N ASN A 78 -2.47 12.26 -14.57
CA ASN A 78 -3.73 13.02 -14.63
C ASN A 78 -3.77 14.21 -13.65
N SER A 79 -2.93 14.21 -12.62
CA SER A 79 -2.80 15.33 -11.67
C SER A 79 -1.77 16.38 -12.13
N ALA A 80 -1.04 16.14 -13.23
CA ALA A 80 -0.17 17.14 -13.84
C ALA A 80 -1.00 18.07 -14.76
N PRO A 81 -0.91 19.41 -14.60
CA PRO A 81 -1.60 20.35 -15.48
C PRO A 81 -1.03 20.39 -16.90
#